data_AF-A0A162MJD3-F1
#
_entry.id   AF-A0A162MJD3-F1
#
_cell.length_a   1.000
_cell.length_b   1.000
_cell.length_c   1.000
_cell.angle_alpha   90.00
_cell.angle_beta   90.00
_cell.angle_gamma   90.00
#
_symmetry.space_group_name_H-M   'P 1'
#
loop_
_entity.id
_entity.type
_entity.pdbx_description
1 polymer ?
#
loop_
_entity_poly.entity_id
_entity_poly.type
_entity_poly.pdbx_seq_one_letter_code
_entity_poly.pdbx_strand_id
1 'polypeptide(L)'
;MENEKRSGILRNFKSIYFYLVCFVTLMIIIYNAAQLVYDATEIIFPTTYTPAKIDMVRMYQGDEFIKKSVSLEEFIKMQQEQIQNEQKRQKIYAIKRTLKEIAFLLICIPLYLYHWRKIKDE
;
A
#
# COMPACT_ATOMS: atom_id res chain seq x y z
N MET A 1 9.19 -49.28 21.01
CA MET A 1 9.21 -48.93 19.56
C MET A 1 8.05 -48.02 19.15
N GLU A 2 6.82 -48.22 19.64
CA GLU A 2 5.66 -47.41 19.23
C GLU A 2 5.67 -45.95 19.74
N ASN A 3 6.12 -45.72 20.99
CA ASN A 3 6.28 -44.36 21.54
C ASN A 3 7.40 -43.54 20.86
N GLU A 4 8.42 -44.21 20.33
CA GLU A 4 9.55 -43.55 19.65
C GLU A 4 9.14 -43.10 18.24
N LYS A 5 8.37 -43.94 17.53
CA LYS A 5 7.77 -43.60 16.23
C LYS A 5 6.77 -42.45 16.35
N ARG A 6 5.96 -42.45 17.43
CA ARG A 6 4.99 -41.37 17.72
C ARG A 6 5.68 -40.04 18.06
N SER A 7 6.79 -40.09 18.79
CA SER A 7 7.68 -38.93 19.06
C SER A 7 8.28 -38.35 17.77
N GLY A 8 8.80 -39.22 16.88
CA GLY A 8 9.35 -38.78 15.58
C GLY A 8 8.30 -38.14 14.67
N ILE A 9 7.10 -38.70 14.61
CA ILE A 9 5.98 -38.16 13.82
C ILE A 9 5.53 -36.79 14.34
N LEU A 10 5.37 -36.63 15.66
CA LEU A 10 5.01 -35.34 16.27
C LEU A 10 6.08 -34.27 16.04
N ARG A 11 7.36 -34.64 16.04
CA ARG A 11 8.48 -33.73 15.74
C ARG A 11 8.44 -33.26 14.28
N ASN A 12 8.19 -34.17 13.34
CA ASN A 12 8.05 -33.84 11.92
C ASN A 12 6.87 -32.91 11.64
N PHE A 13 5.72 -33.12 12.27
CA PHE A 13 4.57 -32.19 12.14
C PHE A 13 4.87 -30.81 12.72
N LYS A 14 5.62 -30.73 13.82
CA LYS A 14 6.01 -29.47 14.45
C LYS A 14 6.96 -28.67 13.55
N SER A 15 7.95 -29.33 12.95
CA SER A 15 8.85 -28.71 11.96
C SER A 15 8.08 -28.29 10.71
N ILE A 16 7.22 -29.13 10.14
CA ILE A 16 6.49 -28.78 8.91
C ILE A 16 5.54 -27.59 9.12
N TYR A 17 4.88 -27.53 10.28
CA TYR A 17 4.05 -26.39 10.67
C TYR A 17 4.90 -25.13 10.80
N PHE A 18 6.08 -25.24 11.40
CA PHE A 18 7.00 -24.11 11.54
C PHE A 18 7.48 -23.59 10.17
N TYR A 19 7.85 -24.48 9.25
CA TYR A 19 8.25 -24.10 7.88
C TYR A 19 7.11 -23.44 7.11
N LEU A 20 5.87 -23.94 7.23
CA LEU A 20 4.69 -23.33 6.59
C LEU A 20 4.43 -21.90 7.11
N VAL A 21 4.46 -21.71 8.44
CA VAL A 21 4.26 -20.38 9.04
C VAL A 21 5.38 -19.42 8.66
N CYS A 22 6.63 -19.90 8.62
CA CYS A 22 7.77 -19.12 8.17
C CYS A 22 7.62 -18.72 6.69
N PHE A 23 7.15 -19.63 5.85
CA PHE A 23 6.90 -19.36 4.43
C PHE A 23 5.80 -18.31 4.23
N VAL A 24 4.69 -18.42 4.95
CA VAL A 24 3.59 -17.45 4.88
C VAL A 24 4.05 -16.07 5.36
N THR A 25 4.79 -15.99 6.47
CA THR A 25 5.32 -14.71 6.96
C THR A 25 6.32 -14.09 5.99
N LEU A 26 7.18 -14.89 5.36
CA LEU A 26 8.10 -14.44 4.32
C LEU A 26 7.37 -13.88 3.09
N MET A 27 6.32 -14.54 2.62
CA MET A 27 5.47 -14.04 1.52
C MET A 27 4.85 -12.68 1.86
N ILE A 28 4.34 -12.50 3.08
CA ILE A 28 3.76 -11.23 3.54
C ILE A 28 4.82 -10.12 3.57
N ILE A 29 6.04 -10.42 4.04
CA ILE A 29 7.15 -9.45 4.05
C ILE A 29 7.49 -9.00 2.64
N ILE A 30 7.63 -9.94 1.70
CA ILE A 30 7.95 -9.63 0.30
C ILE A 30 6.86 -8.76 -0.32
N TYR A 31 5.59 -9.08 -0.09
CA TYR A 31 4.48 -8.30 -0.59
C TYR A 31 4.49 -6.86 -0.06
N ASN A 32 4.68 -6.67 1.25
CA ASN A 32 4.74 -5.34 1.85
C ASN A 32 5.97 -4.55 1.41
N ALA A 33 7.12 -5.21 1.22
CA ALA A 33 8.32 -4.56 0.71
C ALA A 33 8.13 -4.04 -0.73
N ALA A 34 7.45 -4.82 -1.59
CA ALA A 34 7.12 -4.37 -2.94
C ALA A 34 6.15 -3.19 -2.94
N GLN A 35 5.12 -3.22 -2.09
CA GLN A 35 4.18 -2.10 -1.91
C GLN A 35 4.91 -0.83 -1.43
N LEU A 36 5.85 -0.95 -0.50
CA LEU A 36 6.64 0.18 0.00
C LEU A 36 7.42 0.90 -1.10
N VAL A 37 7.99 0.15 -2.04
CA VAL A 37 8.68 0.74 -3.20
C VAL A 37 7.70 1.45 -4.13
N TYR A 38 6.53 0.85 -4.38
CA TYR A 38 5.47 1.46 -5.19
C TYR A 38 4.98 2.78 -4.56
N ASP A 39 4.71 2.76 -3.26
CA ASP A 39 4.29 3.90 -2.47
C ASP A 39 5.33 5.02 -2.43
N ALA A 40 6.60 4.67 -2.21
CA ALA A 40 7.69 5.62 -2.28
C ALA A 40 7.78 6.27 -3.66
N THR A 41 7.50 5.50 -4.73
CA THR A 41 7.47 6.01 -6.10
C THR A 41 6.32 7.00 -6.30
N GLU A 42 5.12 6.73 -5.77
CA GLU A 42 3.99 7.68 -5.83
C GLU A 42 4.25 8.98 -5.04
N ILE A 43 5.06 8.92 -3.97
CA ILE A 43 5.47 10.12 -3.23
C ILE A 43 6.43 10.98 -4.06
N ILE A 44 7.42 10.36 -4.71
CA ILE A 44 8.44 11.08 -5.49
C ILE A 44 7.87 11.56 -6.83
N PHE A 45 7.07 10.71 -7.48
CA PHE A 45 6.47 10.95 -8.79
C PHE A 45 4.94 10.81 -8.72
N PRO A 46 4.24 11.83 -8.21
CA PRO A 46 2.78 11.79 -8.14
C PRO A 46 2.19 11.81 -9.56
N THR A 47 1.55 10.72 -9.95
CA THR A 47 0.83 10.60 -11.24
C THR A 47 -0.58 11.18 -11.13
N THR A 48 -0.73 12.42 -10.67
CA THR A 48 -2.05 13.06 -10.62
C THR A 48 -2.40 13.60 -11.99
N TYR A 49 -3.42 13.02 -12.63
CA TYR A 49 -4.00 13.58 -13.86
C TYR A 49 -4.58 14.97 -13.54
N THR A 50 -3.97 16.00 -14.12
CA THR A 50 -4.46 17.38 -14.01
C THR A 50 -5.06 17.74 -15.37
N PRO A 51 -6.39 17.87 -15.49
CA PRO A 51 -7.02 18.23 -16.75
C PRO A 51 -6.47 19.58 -17.24
N ALA A 52 -6.18 19.68 -18.54
CA ALA A 52 -5.70 20.94 -19.09
C ALA A 52 -6.83 21.99 -19.03
N LYS A 53 -6.46 23.27 -18.99
CA LYS A 53 -7.44 24.37 -18.99
C LYS A 53 -8.41 24.26 -20.18
N ILE A 54 -7.94 23.76 -21.31
CA ILE A 54 -8.76 23.55 -22.52
C ILE A 54 -9.85 22.48 -22.32
N ASP A 55 -9.56 21.45 -21.54
CA ASP A 55 -10.52 20.39 -21.22
C ASP A 55 -11.57 20.89 -20.23
N MET A 56 -11.16 21.72 -19.26
CA MET A 56 -12.10 22.37 -18.33
C MET A 56 -13.06 23.29 -19.09
N VAL A 57 -12.56 24.05 -20.06
CA VAL A 57 -13.40 24.92 -20.91
C VAL A 57 -14.36 24.08 -21.76
N ARG A 58 -13.91 22.95 -22.33
CA ARG A 58 -14.80 22.02 -23.06
C ARG A 58 -15.88 21.43 -22.16
N MET A 59 -15.55 21.06 -20.93
CA MET A 59 -16.50 20.55 -19.94
C MET A 59 -17.54 21.61 -19.57
N TYR A 60 -17.11 22.84 -19.32
CA TYR A 60 -18.01 23.98 -19.10
C TYR A 60 -18.91 24.25 -20.32
N GLN A 61 -18.35 24.11 -21.52
CA GLN A 61 -19.11 24.34 -22.76
C GLN A 61 -20.13 23.24 -23.06
N GLY A 62 -19.89 22.01 -22.62
CA GLY A 62 -20.78 20.86 -22.81
C GLY A 62 -21.92 20.76 -21.80
N ASP A 63 -21.90 21.55 -20.72
CA ASP A 63 -22.88 21.48 -19.63
C ASP A 63 -23.65 22.80 -19.46
N GLU A 64 -24.92 22.81 -19.89
CA GLU A 64 -25.79 23.98 -19.77
C GLU A 64 -26.16 24.34 -18.33
N PHE A 65 -26.17 23.36 -17.42
CA PHE A 65 -26.46 23.63 -16.01
C PHE A 65 -25.32 24.42 -15.36
N ILE A 66 -24.07 24.07 -15.69
CA ILE A 66 -22.89 24.79 -15.18
C ILE A 66 -22.84 26.22 -15.74
N LYS A 67 -23.13 26.42 -17.03
CA LYS A 67 -23.18 27.78 -17.63
C LYS A 67 -24.22 28.69 -16.97
N LYS A 68 -25.36 28.13 -16.60
CA LYS A 68 -26.46 28.88 -15.99
C LYS A 68 -26.22 29.20 -14.52
N SER A 69 -25.37 28.44 -13.85
CA SER A 69 -25.14 28.54 -12.40
C SER A 69 -23.89 29.34 -12.05
N VAL A 70 -22.82 29.25 -12.82
CA VAL A 70 -21.54 29.92 -12.54
C VAL A 70 -20.87 30.44 -13.81
N SER A 71 -20.14 31.54 -13.68
CA SER A 71 -19.33 32.07 -14.79
C SER A 71 -18.17 31.14 -15.14
N LEU A 72 -17.65 31.21 -16.37
CA LEU A 72 -16.52 30.38 -16.80
C LEU A 72 -15.28 30.58 -15.92
N GLU A 73 -14.98 31.82 -15.53
CA GLU A 73 -13.84 32.13 -14.66
C GLU A 73 -14.01 31.52 -13.27
N GLU A 74 -15.22 31.60 -12.71
CA GLU A 74 -15.54 31.05 -11.41
C GLU A 74 -15.49 29.52 -11.43
N PHE A 75 -16.00 28.88 -12.48
CA PHE A 75 -15.89 27.43 -12.68
C PHE A 75 -14.42 26.97 -12.77
N ILE A 76 -13.59 27.67 -13.56
CA ILE A 76 -12.16 27.33 -13.67
C ILE A 76 -11.47 27.48 -12.31
N LYS A 77 -11.77 28.53 -11.56
CA LYS A 77 -11.19 28.76 -10.24
C LYS A 77 -11.60 27.65 -9.25
N MET A 78 -12.86 27.27 -9.24
CA MET A 78 -13.37 26.16 -8.41
C MET A 78 -12.68 24.83 -8.76
N GLN A 79 -12.55 24.51 -10.05
CA GLN A 79 -11.86 23.29 -10.49
C GLN A 79 -10.38 23.30 -10.10
N GLN A 80 -9.70 24.44 -10.22
CA GLN A 80 -8.31 24.58 -9.81
C GLN A 80 -8.13 24.39 -8.29
N GLU A 81 -9.01 24.99 -7.48
CA GLU A 81 -8.98 24.80 -6.02
C GLU A 81 -9.25 23.35 -5.62
N GLN A 82 -10.18 22.68 -6.31
CA GLN A 82 -10.45 21.26 -6.09
C GLN A 82 -9.23 20.39 -6.43
N ILE A 83 -8.63 20.58 -7.61
CA ILE A 83 -7.42 19.85 -8.03
C ILE A 83 -6.28 20.06 -7.02
N GLN A 84 -6.05 21.29 -6.56
CA GLN A 84 -5.02 21.59 -5.58
C GLN A 84 -5.27 20.89 -4.24
N ASN A 85 -6.53 20.86 -3.79
CA ASN A 85 -6.91 20.17 -2.56
C ASN A 85 -6.81 18.65 -2.69
N GLU A 86 -7.17 18.09 -3.84
CA GLU A 86 -7.02 16.68 -4.14
C GLU A 86 -5.55 16.26 -4.18
N GLN A 87 -4.69 17.03 -4.84
CA GLN A 87 -3.25 16.79 -4.87
C GLN A 87 -2.65 16.80 -3.45
N LYS A 88 -3.05 17.76 -2.60
CA LYS A 88 -2.62 17.79 -1.19
C LYS A 88 -3.09 16.56 -0.43
N ARG A 89 -4.34 16.16 -0.60
CA ARG A 89 -4.91 14.97 0.04
C ARG A 89 -4.19 13.71 -0.42
N GLN A 90 -3.98 13.53 -1.72
CA GLN A 90 -3.29 12.38 -2.30
C GLN A 90 -1.87 12.23 -1.74
N LYS A 91 -1.10 13.33 -1.65
CA LYS A 91 0.23 13.31 -1.00
C LYS A 91 0.17 12.85 0.45
N ILE A 92 -0.79 13.36 1.23
CA ILE A 92 -0.98 12.94 2.63
C ILE A 92 -1.36 11.46 2.72
N TYR A 93 -2.23 10.98 1.84
CA TYR A 93 -2.60 9.57 1.79
C TYR A 93 -1.43 8.67 1.41
N ALA A 94 -0.63 9.04 0.41
CA ALA A 94 0.57 8.32 0.01
C ALA A 94 1.55 8.20 1.19
N ILE A 95 1.85 9.32 1.87
CA ILE A 95 2.71 9.31 3.07
C ILE A 95 2.16 8.39 4.17
N LYS A 96 0.85 8.46 4.45
CA LYS A 96 0.22 7.59 5.45
C LYS A 96 0.28 6.11 5.07
N ARG A 97 0.14 5.79 3.78
CA ARG A 97 0.21 4.42 3.26
C ARG A 97 1.63 3.86 3.39
N THR A 98 2.65 4.64 2.99
CA THR A 98 4.06 4.27 3.18
C THR A 98 4.42 4.07 4.66
N LEU A 99 3.97 4.97 5.55
CA LEU A 99 4.22 4.82 6.99
C LEU A 99 3.58 3.56 7.57
N LYS A 100 2.39 3.20 7.09
CA LYS A 100 1.72 1.95 7.49
C LYS A 100 2.53 0.73 7.05
N GLU A 101 3.07 0.73 5.84
CA GLU A 101 3.89 -0.36 5.31
C GLU A 101 5.23 -0.48 6.05
N ILE A 102 5.87 0.65 6.39
CA ILE A 102 7.06 0.68 7.25
C ILE A 102 6.74 0.10 8.63
N ALA A 103 5.62 0.50 9.24
CA ALA A 103 5.20 -0.04 10.54
C ALA A 103 4.96 -1.55 10.47
N PHE A 104 4.39 -2.04 9.37
CA PHE A 104 4.18 -3.46 9.15
C PHE A 104 5.50 -4.23 9.03
N LEU A 105 6.46 -3.72 8.26
CA LEU A 105 7.81 -4.29 8.18
C LEU A 105 8.51 -4.29 9.54
N LEU A 106 8.39 -3.23 10.32
CA LEU A 106 8.94 -3.15 11.68
C LEU A 106 8.41 -4.25 12.61
N ILE A 107 7.18 -4.72 12.40
CA ILE A 107 6.58 -5.83 13.16
C ILE A 107 7.00 -7.18 12.58
N CYS A 108 7.04 -7.31 11.25
CA CYS A 108 7.35 -8.58 10.60
C CYS A 108 8.83 -8.96 10.62
N ILE A 109 9.75 -7.99 10.55
CA ILE A 109 11.21 -8.22 10.62
C ILE A 109 11.63 -8.95 11.91
N PRO A 110 11.25 -8.52 13.12
CA PRO A 110 11.61 -9.23 14.35
C PRO A 110 10.95 -10.61 14.45
N LEU A 111 9.73 -10.79 13.92
CA LEU A 111 9.11 -12.12 13.82
C LEU A 111 9.92 -13.04 12.92
N TYR A 112 10.38 -12.55 11.76
CA TYR A 112 11.24 -13.31 10.86
C TYR A 112 12.60 -13.64 11.49
N LEU A 113 13.26 -12.67 12.12
CA LEU A 113 14.54 -12.90 12.81
C LEU A 113 14.40 -13.88 13.98
N TYR A 114 13.30 -13.82 14.73
CA TYR A 114 13.01 -14.78 15.79
C TYR A 114 12.85 -16.20 15.22
N HIS A 115 12.08 -16.34 14.14
CA HIS A 115 11.90 -17.64 13.49
C HIS A 115 13.20 -18.18 12.89
N TRP A 116 14.02 -17.33 12.26
CA TRP A 116 15.32 -17.70 11.71
C TRP A 116 16.30 -18.19 12.77
N ARG A 117 16.37 -17.55 13.93
CA ARG A 117 17.20 -18.02 15.05
C ARG A 117 16.71 -19.36 15.58
N LYS A 118 15.40 -19.54 15.71
CA LYS A 118 14.82 -20.79 16.21
C LYS A 118 15.07 -22.00 15.30
N ILE A 119 15.12 -21.80 13.97
CA ILE A 119 15.48 -22.85 13.00
C ILE A 119 16.96 -23.26 13.14
N LYS A 120 17.81 -22.33 13.60
CA LYS A 120 19.25 -22.59 13.77
C LYS A 120 19.56 -23.31 15.08
N ASP A 121 18.65 -23.24 16.05
CA ASP A 121 18.79 -23.82 17.38
C ASP A 121 18.08 -25.19 17.54
N GLU A 122 17.27 -25.63 16.56
CA GLU A 122 16.74 -27.02 16.41
C GLU A 122 17.57 -27.84 15.42
#